data_AF-A0A915XU89-F1
#
_entry.id   AF-A0A915XU89-F1
#
_cell.length_a   1.000
_cell.length_b   1.000
_cell.length_c   1.000
_cell.angle_alpha   90.00
_cell.angle_beta   90.00
_cell.angle_gamma   90.00
#
_symmetry.space_group_name_H-M   'P 1'
#
loop_
_entity.id
_entity.type
_entity.pdbx_description
1 polymer ?
#
loop_
_entity_poly.entity_id
_entity_poly.type
_entity_poly.pdbx_seq_one_letter_code
_entity_poly.pdbx_strand_id
1 'polypeptide(L)'
;MAFDHQRVVELVPLFPLALAAWSWGASQRFGEGFWRFVAAAGAAASLVALAQALGGLQAASDAVALLPPALREVGAARLATGRAFGTLPIPGHFAALQALLAPFLIAWLKQTQGWRRFLPVGLLALGLAGCFASRSLLGTGLWVLAVVLTLYRSGPRPLRVLLPAAGLAALALVFLLREDMARLEPLALRAVNWRVAFWVFLQHPWVGVGLGGVGIAGLTSPWGEHNITPFAHNTPLQLLAEFGLLGLPFFLALFFLAFRLAFRLWLADRPTAVALLVALFHNFFDFSFYEPALLFPFCLLAGARSLQPEATSRLFFPLLSLLLGGAAVVAALQARTQGMADQARQQPPEQQLNVLLRAASLSPWRLAEPMEAAWLVVQTGDRQKVQLVEELLDRRAWVAPQSASWAQAKATLLLLQGRKAEAWAWAREALRRAPFRRDLAELEQQCRP
;
A
#
# COMPACT_ATOMS: atom_id res chain seq x y z
N MET A 1 8.71 4.03 19.72
CA MET A 1 8.09 3.11 18.75
C MET A 1 9.20 2.57 17.87
N ALA A 2 9.57 1.30 18.04
CA ALA A 2 10.55 0.67 17.17
C ALA A 2 9.96 0.60 15.75
N PHE A 3 10.73 1.08 14.79
CA PHE A 3 10.44 0.99 13.37
C PHE A 3 10.14 -0.47 13.03
N ASP A 4 9.02 -0.75 12.36
CA ASP A 4 8.70 -2.10 11.86
C ASP A 4 9.57 -2.39 10.62
N HIS A 5 10.89 -2.52 10.84
CA HIS A 5 11.89 -2.69 9.79
C HIS A 5 11.64 -4.01 9.08
N GLN A 6 11.04 -4.94 9.80
CA GLN A 6 10.61 -6.23 9.29
C GLN A 6 9.67 -6.06 8.12
N ARG A 7 8.67 -5.17 8.19
CA ARG A 7 7.77 -4.92 7.04
C ARG A 7 8.46 -4.37 5.80
N VAL A 8 9.39 -3.43 5.94
CA VAL A 8 10.14 -2.93 4.78
C VAL A 8 10.94 -4.06 4.14
N VAL A 9 11.61 -4.88 4.97
CA VAL A 9 12.36 -6.05 4.52
C VAL A 9 11.46 -7.10 3.85
N GLU A 10 10.23 -7.30 4.34
CA GLU A 10 9.23 -8.19 3.74
C GLU A 10 8.71 -7.69 2.38
N LEU A 11 8.57 -6.36 2.22
CA LEU A 11 8.05 -5.75 0.99
C LEU A 11 9.10 -5.62 -0.12
N VAL A 12 10.39 -5.51 0.22
CA VAL A 12 11.48 -5.42 -0.79
C VAL A 12 11.48 -6.58 -1.80
N PRO A 13 11.40 -7.87 -1.40
CA PRO A 13 11.37 -8.98 -2.36
C PRO A 13 10.05 -9.11 -3.10
N LEU A 14 8.96 -8.50 -2.60
CA LEU A 14 7.62 -8.64 -3.17
C LEU A 14 7.56 -8.24 -4.65
N PHE A 15 8.06 -7.05 -5.00
CA PHE A 15 7.97 -6.52 -6.36
C PHE A 15 8.89 -7.25 -7.37
N PRO A 16 10.14 -7.58 -7.04
CA PRO A 16 10.96 -8.48 -7.87
C PRO A 16 10.31 -9.85 -8.11
N LEU A 17 9.71 -10.45 -7.08
CA LEU A 17 8.99 -11.72 -7.21
C LEU A 17 7.72 -11.57 -8.07
N ALA A 18 7.02 -10.45 -7.97
CA ALA A 18 5.88 -10.16 -8.82
C ALA A 18 6.26 -10.02 -10.29
N LEU A 19 7.41 -9.40 -10.58
CA LEU A 19 7.97 -9.37 -11.92
C LEU A 19 8.36 -10.77 -12.39
N ALA A 20 8.97 -11.59 -11.53
CA ALA A 20 9.28 -12.99 -11.86
C ALA A 20 8.01 -13.79 -12.16
N ALA A 21 6.93 -13.58 -11.39
CA ALA A 21 5.62 -14.19 -11.64
C ALA A 21 5.02 -13.74 -12.99
N TRP A 22 5.16 -12.45 -13.34
CA TRP A 22 4.74 -11.95 -14.65
C TRP A 22 5.56 -12.56 -15.79
N SER A 23 6.88 -12.58 -15.68
CA SER A 23 7.79 -13.16 -16.67
C SER A 23 7.55 -14.66 -16.84
N TRP A 24 7.37 -15.38 -15.73
CA TRP A 24 6.99 -16.78 -15.76
C TRP A 24 5.64 -16.95 -16.47
N GLY A 25 4.63 -16.15 -16.09
CA GLY A 25 3.33 -16.16 -16.77
C GLY A 25 3.46 -15.96 -18.28
N ALA A 26 4.25 -14.98 -18.72
CA ALA A 26 4.51 -14.73 -20.12
C ALA A 26 5.19 -15.92 -20.82
N SER A 27 6.09 -16.64 -20.13
CA SER A 27 6.75 -17.82 -20.71
C SER A 27 5.84 -19.05 -20.88
N GLN A 28 4.69 -19.07 -20.19
CA GLN A 28 3.82 -20.25 -20.12
C GLN A 28 2.58 -20.13 -21.00
N ARG A 29 2.12 -21.25 -21.55
CA ARG A 29 0.83 -21.38 -22.23
C ARG A 29 -0.15 -22.10 -21.33
N PHE A 30 -0.74 -21.38 -20.38
CA PHE A 30 -1.75 -21.98 -19.49
C PHE A 30 -3.03 -22.31 -20.27
N GLY A 31 -3.37 -23.60 -20.33
CA GLY A 31 -4.64 -24.06 -20.88
C GLY A 31 -5.83 -23.70 -19.98
N GLU A 32 -7.04 -23.88 -20.50
CA GLU A 32 -8.27 -23.60 -19.74
C GLU A 32 -8.39 -24.43 -18.45
N GLY A 33 -7.87 -25.66 -18.45
CA GLY A 33 -7.87 -26.53 -17.27
C GLY A 33 -7.15 -25.91 -16.07
N PHE A 34 -6.04 -25.21 -16.30
CA PHE A 34 -5.31 -24.51 -15.24
C PHE A 34 -6.18 -23.40 -14.62
N TRP A 35 -6.81 -22.56 -15.44
CA TRP A 35 -7.66 -21.47 -14.94
C TRP A 35 -8.92 -21.99 -14.25
N ARG A 36 -9.50 -23.10 -14.72
CA ARG A 36 -10.60 -23.78 -14.01
C ARG A 36 -10.17 -24.28 -12.63
N PHE A 37 -9.00 -24.89 -12.54
CA PHE A 37 -8.44 -25.34 -11.25
C PHE A 37 -8.21 -24.16 -10.30
N VAL A 38 -7.54 -23.10 -10.75
CA VAL A 38 -7.27 -21.90 -9.93
C VAL A 38 -8.58 -21.26 -9.45
N ALA A 39 -9.55 -21.11 -10.34
CA ALA A 39 -10.85 -20.53 -10.00
C ALA A 39 -11.64 -21.41 -9.02
N ALA A 40 -11.60 -22.74 -9.19
CA ALA A 40 -12.25 -23.68 -8.28
C ALA A 40 -11.59 -23.69 -6.90
N ALA A 41 -10.25 -23.71 -6.84
CA ALA A 41 -9.50 -23.66 -5.59
C ALA A 41 -9.76 -22.35 -4.83
N GLY A 42 -9.76 -21.22 -5.54
CA GLY A 42 -10.09 -19.92 -4.94
C GLY A 42 -11.53 -19.87 -4.43
N ALA A 43 -12.51 -20.37 -5.18
CA ALA A 43 -13.89 -20.46 -4.70
C ALA A 43 -14.01 -21.38 -3.48
N ALA A 44 -13.32 -22.53 -3.47
CA ALA A 44 -13.30 -23.46 -2.33
C ALA A 44 -12.73 -22.82 -1.06
N ALA A 45 -11.83 -21.83 -1.16
CA ALA A 45 -11.36 -21.06 -0.01
C ALA A 45 -12.50 -20.30 0.72
N SER A 46 -13.65 -20.11 0.08
CA SER A 46 -14.84 -19.54 0.74
C SER A 46 -15.47 -20.49 1.74
N LEU A 47 -15.20 -21.80 1.70
CA LEU A 47 -15.59 -22.72 2.78
C LEU A 47 -14.95 -22.32 4.10
N VAL A 48 -13.69 -21.86 4.08
CA VAL A 48 -13.01 -21.35 5.27
C VAL A 48 -13.68 -20.07 5.77
N ALA A 49 -14.03 -19.15 4.85
CA ALA A 49 -14.73 -17.92 5.21
C ALA A 49 -16.12 -18.20 5.82
N LEU A 50 -16.85 -19.19 5.29
CA LEU A 50 -18.14 -19.61 5.85
C LEU A 50 -17.98 -20.30 7.20
N ALA A 51 -17.00 -21.17 7.36
CA ALA A 51 -16.71 -21.79 8.66
C ALA A 51 -16.35 -20.75 9.72
N GLN A 52 -15.58 -19.71 9.35
CA GLN A 52 -15.31 -18.55 10.21
C GLN A 52 -16.60 -17.83 10.61
N ALA A 53 -17.47 -17.53 9.64
CA ALA A 53 -18.73 -16.84 9.89
C ALA A 53 -19.74 -17.66 10.72
N LEU A 54 -19.70 -19.00 10.64
CA LEU A 54 -20.58 -19.93 11.35
C LEU A 54 -20.07 -20.29 12.77
N GLY A 55 -19.21 -19.46 13.36
CA GLY A 55 -18.72 -19.64 14.73
C GLY A 55 -17.22 -19.91 14.85
N GLY A 56 -16.53 -20.17 13.73
CA GLY A 56 -15.07 -20.34 13.74
C GLY A 56 -14.29 -19.12 14.24
N LEU A 57 -14.83 -17.90 14.08
CA LEU A 57 -14.23 -16.69 14.66
C LEU A 57 -14.29 -16.68 16.19
N GLN A 58 -15.34 -17.25 16.79
CA GLN A 58 -15.45 -17.35 18.24
C GLN A 58 -14.41 -18.32 18.80
N ALA A 59 -14.28 -19.50 18.18
CA ALA A 59 -13.23 -20.46 18.54
C ALA A 59 -11.82 -19.88 18.36
N ALA A 60 -11.61 -19.06 17.32
CA ALA A 60 -10.34 -18.35 17.13
C ALA A 60 -10.09 -17.31 18.23
N SER A 61 -11.14 -16.71 18.81
CA SER A 61 -11.02 -15.74 19.90
C SER A 61 -10.42 -16.36 21.16
N ASP A 62 -10.76 -17.62 21.45
CA ASP A 62 -10.19 -18.36 22.58
C ASP A 62 -8.69 -18.60 22.35
N ALA A 63 -8.29 -18.88 21.11
CA ALA A 63 -6.88 -19.04 20.75
C ALA A 63 -6.08 -17.73 20.77
N VAL A 64 -6.72 -16.55 20.59
CA VAL A 64 -6.04 -15.25 20.72
C VAL A 64 -5.46 -15.05 22.12
N ALA A 65 -6.06 -15.63 23.15
CA ALA A 65 -5.51 -15.57 24.52
C ALA A 65 -4.10 -16.21 24.62
N LEU A 66 -3.76 -17.14 23.73
CA LEU A 66 -2.47 -17.82 23.67
C LEU A 66 -1.39 -17.00 22.95
N LEU A 67 -1.76 -15.92 22.24
CA LEU A 67 -0.81 -15.08 21.53
C LEU A 67 0.05 -14.24 22.49
N PRO A 68 1.24 -13.78 22.07
CA PRO A 68 2.01 -12.77 22.81
C PRO A 68 1.17 -11.51 23.08
N PRO A 69 1.36 -10.82 24.23
CA PRO A 69 0.55 -9.66 24.62
C PRO A 69 0.36 -8.60 23.52
N ALA A 70 1.43 -8.31 22.76
CA ALA A 70 1.41 -7.35 21.66
C ALA A 70 0.46 -7.72 20.50
N LEU A 71 0.17 -9.02 20.31
CA LEU A 71 -0.71 -9.51 19.26
C LEU A 71 -2.13 -9.81 19.75
N ARG A 72 -2.34 -9.92 21.07
CA ARG A 72 -3.67 -10.23 21.64
C ARG A 72 -4.68 -9.15 21.31
N GLU A 73 -4.34 -7.89 21.56
CA GLU A 73 -5.24 -6.77 21.33
C GLU A 73 -5.60 -6.63 19.85
N VAL A 74 -4.60 -6.70 18.97
CA VAL A 74 -4.78 -6.63 17.51
C VAL A 74 -5.61 -7.81 16.99
N GLY A 75 -5.34 -9.02 17.49
CA GLY A 75 -6.09 -10.23 17.14
C GLY A 75 -7.54 -10.17 17.61
N ALA A 76 -7.77 -9.78 18.87
CA ALA A 76 -9.09 -9.64 19.45
C ALA A 76 -9.92 -8.57 18.73
N ALA A 77 -9.33 -7.39 18.48
CA ALA A 77 -9.98 -6.32 17.73
C ALA A 77 -10.36 -6.77 16.31
N ARG A 78 -9.50 -7.56 15.65
CA ARG A 78 -9.80 -8.12 14.32
C ARG A 78 -10.96 -9.10 14.35
N LEU A 79 -10.97 -10.05 15.29
CA LEU A 79 -12.04 -11.04 15.42
C LEU A 79 -13.37 -10.41 15.84
N ALA A 80 -13.34 -9.39 16.71
CA ALA A 80 -14.51 -8.65 17.15
C ALA A 80 -15.26 -7.96 16.00
N THR A 81 -14.62 -7.72 14.85
CA THR A 81 -15.32 -7.20 13.65
C THR A 81 -16.35 -8.19 13.08
N GLY A 82 -16.25 -9.48 13.43
CA GLY A 82 -17.12 -10.53 12.90
C GLY A 82 -16.99 -10.75 11.39
N ARG A 83 -15.88 -10.29 10.79
CA ARG A 83 -15.63 -10.37 9.34
C ARG A 83 -14.78 -11.58 9.02
N ALA A 84 -15.30 -12.46 8.16
CA ALA A 84 -14.52 -13.58 7.67
C ALA A 84 -13.38 -13.10 6.76
N PHE A 85 -12.20 -13.64 6.96
CA PHE A 85 -11.01 -13.31 6.16
C PHE A 85 -10.59 -14.47 5.24
N GLY A 86 -11.29 -15.61 5.32
CA GLY A 86 -11.05 -16.79 4.51
C GLY A 86 -9.62 -17.29 4.73
N THR A 87 -8.89 -17.47 3.63
CA THR A 87 -7.48 -17.88 3.64
C THR A 87 -6.50 -16.71 3.61
N LEU A 88 -6.99 -15.45 3.64
CA LEU A 88 -6.16 -14.24 3.61
C LEU A 88 -6.24 -13.50 4.94
N PRO A 89 -5.28 -12.63 5.29
CA PRO A 89 -5.31 -11.90 6.57
C PRO A 89 -6.36 -10.78 6.61
N ILE A 90 -6.85 -10.32 5.45
CA ILE A 90 -7.72 -9.15 5.32
C ILE A 90 -9.01 -9.53 4.58
N PRO A 91 -10.21 -9.32 5.17
CA PRO A 91 -11.49 -9.64 4.55
C PRO A 91 -11.69 -8.99 3.17
N GLY A 92 -11.23 -7.74 3.01
CA GLY A 92 -11.28 -7.02 1.73
C GLY A 92 -10.46 -7.71 0.64
N HIS A 93 -9.26 -8.17 0.98
CA HIS A 93 -8.37 -8.88 0.06
C HIS A 93 -8.97 -10.23 -0.36
N PHE A 94 -9.58 -10.95 0.59
CA PHE A 94 -10.25 -12.21 0.29
C PHE A 94 -11.39 -12.03 -0.72
N ALA A 95 -12.27 -11.04 -0.48
CA ALA A 95 -13.35 -10.74 -1.40
C ALA A 95 -12.85 -10.26 -2.78
N ALA A 96 -11.77 -9.48 -2.83
CA ALA A 96 -11.13 -9.08 -4.07
C ALA A 96 -10.60 -10.29 -4.88
N LEU A 97 -10.03 -11.29 -4.20
CA LEU A 97 -9.58 -12.53 -4.84
C LEU A 97 -10.77 -13.31 -5.43
N GLN A 98 -11.88 -13.41 -4.70
CA GLN A 98 -13.11 -14.03 -5.23
C GLN A 98 -13.63 -13.27 -6.45
N ALA A 99 -13.63 -11.94 -6.41
CA ALA A 99 -14.07 -11.09 -7.53
C ALA A 99 -13.16 -11.26 -8.76
N LEU A 100 -11.84 -11.39 -8.56
CA LEU A 100 -10.86 -11.63 -9.61
C LEU A 100 -11.10 -12.98 -10.31
N LEU A 101 -11.52 -14.01 -9.56
CA LEU A 101 -11.70 -15.37 -10.08
C LEU A 101 -13.09 -15.65 -10.68
N ALA A 102 -14.11 -14.87 -10.32
CA ALA A 102 -15.48 -15.03 -10.81
C ALA A 102 -15.61 -15.09 -12.35
N PRO A 103 -14.90 -14.25 -13.16
CA PRO A 103 -14.99 -14.31 -14.62
C PRO A 103 -14.60 -15.66 -15.21
N PHE A 104 -13.64 -16.38 -14.61
CA PHE A 104 -13.19 -17.69 -15.08
C PHE A 104 -14.20 -18.80 -14.77
N LEU A 105 -14.90 -18.72 -13.62
CA LEU A 105 -16.01 -19.63 -13.31
C LEU A 105 -17.17 -19.44 -14.29
N ILE A 106 -17.45 -18.20 -14.70
CA ILE A 106 -18.46 -17.89 -15.71
C ILE A 106 -18.06 -18.44 -17.08
N ALA A 107 -16.78 -18.30 -17.46
CA ALA A 107 -16.26 -18.88 -18.69
C ALA A 107 -16.42 -20.40 -18.70
N TRP A 108 -16.07 -21.06 -17.59
CA TRP A 108 -16.25 -22.49 -17.42
C TRP A 108 -17.73 -22.91 -17.48
N LEU A 109 -18.63 -22.16 -16.85
CA LEU A 109 -20.08 -22.40 -16.92
C LEU A 109 -20.60 -22.40 -18.36
N LYS A 110 -20.15 -21.44 -19.19
CA LYS A 110 -20.58 -21.34 -20.60
C LYS A 110 -20.11 -22.53 -21.45
N GLN A 111 -18.93 -23.06 -21.16
CA GLN A 111 -18.33 -24.20 -21.87
C GLN A 111 -18.88 -25.54 -21.42
N THR A 112 -19.53 -25.59 -20.25
CA THR A 112 -20.06 -26.82 -19.67
C THR A 112 -21.51 -27.03 -20.13
N GLN A 113 -21.91 -28.28 -20.36
CA GLN A 113 -23.28 -28.65 -20.74
C GLN A 113 -23.90 -29.66 -19.76
N GLY A 114 -25.23 -29.77 -19.76
CA GLY A 114 -25.98 -30.69 -18.91
C GLY A 114 -25.79 -30.46 -17.41
N TRP A 115 -25.89 -31.53 -16.62
CA TRP A 115 -25.80 -31.50 -15.16
C TRP A 115 -24.43 -31.01 -14.64
N ARG A 116 -23.36 -31.13 -15.43
CA ARG A 116 -22.02 -30.66 -15.02
C ARG A 116 -21.98 -29.15 -14.77
N ARG A 117 -22.96 -28.38 -15.27
CA ARG A 117 -23.11 -26.94 -14.98
C ARG A 117 -23.33 -26.63 -13.51
N PHE A 118 -23.84 -27.58 -12.72
CA PHE A 118 -24.07 -27.37 -11.28
C PHE A 118 -22.78 -27.05 -10.53
N LEU A 119 -21.64 -27.59 -10.97
CA LEU A 119 -20.35 -27.34 -10.30
C LEU A 119 -19.91 -25.87 -10.39
N PRO A 120 -19.71 -25.25 -11.57
CA PRO A 120 -19.32 -23.84 -11.64
C PRO A 120 -20.39 -22.89 -11.08
N VAL A 121 -21.68 -23.24 -11.15
CA VAL A 121 -22.75 -22.48 -10.48
C VAL A 121 -22.57 -22.54 -8.95
N GLY A 122 -22.37 -23.73 -8.40
CA GLY A 122 -22.12 -23.92 -6.98
C GLY A 122 -20.87 -23.18 -6.50
N LEU A 123 -19.79 -23.20 -7.28
CA LEU A 123 -18.56 -22.46 -6.98
C LEU A 123 -18.76 -20.93 -7.05
N LEU A 124 -19.55 -20.42 -8.00
CA LEU A 124 -19.92 -19.00 -8.04
C LEU A 124 -20.75 -18.60 -6.81
N ALA A 125 -21.75 -19.40 -6.46
CA ALA A 125 -22.58 -19.17 -5.28
C ALA A 125 -21.73 -19.20 -3.99
N LEU A 126 -20.81 -20.16 -3.90
CA LEU A 126 -19.86 -20.29 -2.80
C LEU A 126 -18.92 -19.08 -2.70
N GLY A 127 -18.37 -18.61 -3.82
CA GLY A 127 -17.55 -17.39 -3.89
C GLY A 127 -18.30 -16.13 -3.45
N LEU A 128 -19.56 -15.99 -3.86
CA LEU A 128 -20.44 -14.90 -3.42
C LEU A 128 -20.75 -14.99 -1.92
N ALA A 129 -21.06 -16.19 -1.41
CA ALA A 129 -21.29 -16.43 0.00
C ALA A 129 -20.05 -16.08 0.84
N GLY A 130 -18.85 -16.41 0.35
CA GLY A 130 -17.58 -15.96 0.93
C GLY A 130 -17.42 -14.44 0.94
N CYS A 131 -17.79 -13.75 -0.15
CA CYS A 131 -17.80 -12.28 -0.19
C CYS A 131 -18.75 -11.68 0.84
N PHE A 132 -19.96 -12.22 0.98
CA PHE A 132 -20.92 -11.81 2.01
C PHE A 132 -20.37 -12.05 3.43
N ALA A 133 -19.78 -13.22 3.69
CA ALA A 133 -19.15 -13.55 4.96
C ALA A 133 -18.01 -12.58 5.33
N SER A 134 -17.28 -12.07 4.34
CA SER A 134 -16.22 -11.07 4.55
C SER A 134 -16.74 -9.68 4.94
N ARG A 135 -18.03 -9.44 4.71
CA ARG A 135 -18.71 -8.15 4.87
C ARG A 135 -17.97 -7.01 4.13
N SER A 136 -17.26 -7.30 3.04
CA SER A 136 -16.52 -6.30 2.27
C SER A 136 -17.40 -5.66 1.19
N LEU A 137 -17.84 -4.41 1.39
CA LEU A 137 -18.69 -3.71 0.42
C LEU A 137 -18.01 -3.57 -0.95
N LEU A 138 -16.76 -3.12 -0.97
CA LEU A 138 -15.97 -2.97 -2.19
C LEU A 138 -15.76 -4.32 -2.88
N GLY A 139 -15.38 -5.36 -2.11
CA GLY A 139 -15.12 -6.69 -2.65
C GLY A 139 -16.38 -7.31 -3.27
N THR A 140 -17.51 -7.27 -2.56
CA THR A 140 -18.80 -7.76 -3.07
C THR A 140 -19.26 -6.95 -4.29
N GLY A 141 -19.08 -5.63 -4.28
CA GLY A 141 -19.41 -4.77 -5.43
C GLY A 141 -18.58 -5.10 -6.66
N LEU A 142 -17.28 -5.33 -6.50
CA LEU A 142 -16.42 -5.78 -7.60
C LEU A 142 -16.76 -7.18 -8.07
N TRP A 143 -17.17 -8.09 -7.17
CA TRP A 143 -17.61 -9.43 -7.56
C TRP A 143 -18.86 -9.37 -8.44
N VAL A 144 -19.87 -8.61 -8.00
CA VAL A 144 -21.09 -8.35 -8.77
C VAL A 144 -20.77 -7.72 -10.12
N LEU A 145 -19.94 -6.67 -10.11
CA LEU A 145 -19.51 -5.99 -11.33
C LEU A 145 -18.79 -6.95 -12.27
N ALA A 146 -17.93 -7.83 -11.75
CA ALA A 146 -17.24 -8.83 -12.56
C ALA A 146 -18.25 -9.76 -13.26
N VAL A 147 -19.24 -10.28 -12.53
CA VAL A 147 -20.31 -11.12 -13.09
C VAL A 147 -21.07 -10.39 -14.19
N VAL A 148 -21.52 -9.16 -13.92
CA VAL A 148 -22.25 -8.32 -14.86
C VAL A 148 -21.42 -8.07 -16.11
N LEU A 149 -20.19 -7.59 -15.96
CA LEU A 149 -19.32 -7.25 -17.09
C LEU A 149 -18.99 -8.47 -17.93
N THR A 150 -18.73 -9.64 -17.34
CA THR A 150 -18.46 -10.88 -18.07
C THR A 150 -19.69 -11.40 -18.82
N LEU A 151 -20.90 -11.21 -18.28
CA LEU A 151 -22.15 -11.70 -18.88
C LEU A 151 -22.80 -10.73 -19.87
N TYR A 152 -22.55 -9.42 -19.75
CA TYR A 152 -23.27 -8.34 -20.44
C TYR A 152 -23.48 -8.56 -21.95
N ARG A 153 -22.47 -9.03 -22.70
CA ARG A 153 -22.61 -9.26 -24.15
C ARG A 153 -23.07 -10.66 -24.54
N SER A 154 -22.97 -11.61 -23.64
CA SER A 154 -23.18 -13.03 -23.89
C SER A 154 -24.55 -13.55 -23.44
N GLY A 155 -25.25 -12.81 -22.57
CA GLY A 155 -26.59 -13.17 -22.12
C GLY A 155 -27.70 -12.58 -23.00
N PRO A 156 -28.92 -13.17 -22.95
CA PRO A 156 -30.13 -12.57 -23.52
C PRO A 156 -30.39 -11.18 -22.91
N ARG A 157 -31.05 -10.30 -23.68
CA ARG A 157 -31.38 -8.92 -23.27
C ARG A 157 -31.90 -8.77 -21.82
N PRO A 158 -32.84 -9.59 -21.30
CA PRO A 158 -33.30 -9.45 -19.92
C PRO A 158 -32.21 -9.65 -18.87
N LEU A 159 -31.24 -10.54 -19.09
CA LEU A 159 -30.13 -10.74 -18.15
C LEU A 159 -29.23 -9.50 -18.02
N ARG A 160 -29.19 -8.64 -19.04
CA ARG A 160 -28.43 -7.38 -18.99
C ARG A 160 -29.02 -6.36 -18.01
N VAL A 161 -30.29 -6.49 -17.67
CA VAL A 161 -30.99 -5.62 -16.69
C VAL A 161 -31.14 -6.31 -15.35
N LEU A 162 -31.50 -7.60 -15.35
CA LEU A 162 -31.70 -8.38 -14.12
C LEU A 162 -30.41 -8.57 -13.32
N LEU A 163 -29.26 -8.79 -13.97
CA LEU A 163 -27.99 -8.99 -13.25
C LEU A 163 -27.52 -7.73 -12.50
N PRO A 164 -27.49 -6.53 -13.11
CA PRO A 164 -27.25 -5.30 -12.36
C PRO A 164 -28.24 -5.08 -11.22
N ALA A 165 -29.53 -5.32 -11.45
CA ALA A 165 -30.56 -5.14 -10.41
C ALA A 165 -30.36 -6.10 -9.22
N ALA A 166 -30.13 -7.40 -9.48
CA ALA A 166 -29.79 -8.38 -8.46
C ALA A 166 -28.48 -8.03 -7.74
N GLY A 167 -27.51 -7.49 -8.47
CA GLY A 167 -26.26 -6.96 -7.94
C GLY A 167 -26.45 -5.79 -6.97
N LEU A 168 -27.30 -4.82 -7.34
CA LEU A 168 -27.67 -3.71 -6.47
C LEU A 168 -28.42 -4.18 -5.23
N ALA A 169 -29.33 -5.16 -5.38
CA ALA A 169 -30.01 -5.78 -4.24
C ALA A 169 -29.03 -6.50 -3.29
N ALA A 170 -28.05 -7.23 -3.83
CA ALA A 170 -26.99 -7.86 -3.05
C ALA A 170 -26.14 -6.82 -2.29
N LEU A 171 -25.79 -5.71 -2.95
CA LEU A 171 -25.08 -4.60 -2.31
C LEU A 171 -25.90 -3.92 -1.22
N ALA A 172 -27.19 -3.66 -1.48
CA ALA A 172 -28.11 -3.13 -0.50
C ALA A 172 -28.23 -4.08 0.71
N LEU A 173 -28.27 -5.39 0.48
CA LEU A 173 -28.29 -6.38 1.56
C LEU A 173 -26.98 -6.35 2.38
N VAL A 174 -25.80 -6.31 1.76
CA VAL A 174 -24.52 -6.13 2.50
C VAL A 174 -24.56 -4.85 3.34
N PHE A 175 -25.07 -3.77 2.77
CA PHE A 175 -25.18 -2.48 3.44
C PHE A 175 -26.11 -2.56 4.66
N LEU A 176 -27.29 -3.16 4.52
CA LEU A 176 -28.27 -3.33 5.60
C LEU A 176 -27.79 -4.27 6.71
N LEU A 177 -27.00 -5.29 6.37
CA LEU A 177 -26.43 -6.24 7.34
C LEU A 177 -25.20 -5.68 8.08
N ARG A 178 -24.75 -4.47 7.76
CA ARG A 178 -23.57 -3.84 8.36
C ARG A 178 -23.93 -2.58 9.13
N GLU A 179 -23.98 -2.70 10.45
CA GLU A 179 -24.22 -1.56 11.35
C GLU A 179 -23.14 -0.46 11.20
N ASP A 180 -21.89 -0.84 10.93
CA ASP A 180 -20.78 0.09 10.73
C ASP A 180 -20.85 0.88 9.40
N MET A 181 -21.56 0.35 8.40
CA MET A 181 -21.82 1.07 7.15
C MET A 181 -22.85 2.18 7.33
N ALA A 182 -23.79 2.06 8.27
CA ALA A 182 -24.74 3.12 8.57
C ALA A 182 -24.04 4.40 9.05
N ARG A 183 -22.84 4.28 9.63
CA ARG A 183 -21.99 5.39 10.07
C ARG A 183 -20.95 5.82 9.05
N LEU A 184 -20.88 5.16 7.89
CA LEU A 184 -19.85 5.37 6.84
C LEU A 184 -18.40 5.32 7.37
N GLU A 185 -18.18 4.70 8.52
CA GLU A 185 -16.92 4.79 9.27
C GLU A 185 -15.72 4.25 8.45
N PRO A 186 -15.83 3.11 7.74
CA PRO A 186 -14.72 2.64 6.89
C PRO A 186 -14.35 3.59 5.74
N LEU A 187 -15.29 4.37 5.21
CA LEU A 187 -14.99 5.37 4.18
C LEU A 187 -14.34 6.61 4.81
N ALA A 188 -14.82 7.05 5.97
CA ALA A 188 -14.22 8.14 6.73
C ALA A 188 -12.76 7.83 7.13
N LEU A 189 -12.49 6.63 7.64
CA LEU A 189 -11.14 6.18 7.97
C LEU A 189 -10.23 6.13 6.73
N ARG A 190 -10.74 5.65 5.58
CA ARG A 190 -9.99 5.68 4.31
C ARG A 190 -9.68 7.11 3.86
N ALA A 191 -10.65 8.03 3.97
CA ALA A 191 -10.43 9.43 3.63
C ALA A 191 -9.35 10.08 4.52
N VAL A 192 -9.32 9.74 5.81
CA VAL A 192 -8.22 10.14 6.71
C VAL A 192 -6.89 9.58 6.20
N ASN A 193 -6.81 8.30 5.86
CA ASN A 193 -5.58 7.67 5.37
C ASN A 193 -5.10 8.28 4.05
N TRP A 194 -6.01 8.62 3.14
CA TRP A 194 -5.68 9.30 1.90
C TRP A 194 -5.13 10.70 2.17
N ARG A 195 -5.76 11.44 3.10
CA ARG A 195 -5.28 12.76 3.48
C ARG A 195 -3.90 12.70 4.14
N VAL A 196 -3.65 11.71 5.00
CA VAL A 196 -2.34 11.46 5.61
C VAL A 196 -1.31 11.11 4.54
N ALA A 197 -1.59 10.17 3.63
CA ALA A 197 -0.66 9.78 2.58
C ALA A 197 -0.36 10.93 1.61
N PHE A 198 -1.36 11.73 1.25
CA PHE A 198 -1.16 12.93 0.44
C PHE A 198 -0.32 13.99 1.18
N TRP A 199 -0.55 14.17 2.48
CA TRP A 199 0.30 15.02 3.31
C TRP A 199 1.75 14.52 3.31
N VAL A 200 1.98 13.21 3.49
CA VAL A 200 3.31 12.60 3.41
C VAL A 200 3.98 12.87 2.05
N PHE A 201 3.24 12.74 0.95
CA PHE A 201 3.74 13.10 -0.38
C PHE A 201 4.17 14.57 -0.45
N LEU A 202 3.35 15.51 0.04
CA LEU A 202 3.70 16.93 0.05
C LEU A 202 4.94 17.23 0.92
N GLN A 203 5.17 16.44 1.97
CA GLN A 203 6.37 16.52 2.80
C GLN A 203 7.60 15.94 2.11
N HIS A 204 7.46 14.95 1.23
CA HIS A 204 8.56 14.24 0.57
C HIS A 204 8.31 14.06 -0.94
N PRO A 205 8.14 15.14 -1.72
CA PRO A 205 7.55 15.04 -3.06
C PRO A 205 8.46 14.39 -4.09
N TRP A 206 9.78 14.40 -3.91
CA TRP A 206 10.71 13.95 -4.95
C TRP A 206 10.98 12.46 -4.91
N VAL A 207 11.42 11.96 -3.76
CA VAL A 207 11.89 10.58 -3.57
C VAL A 207 10.92 9.79 -2.67
N GLY A 208 9.94 10.46 -2.06
CA GLY A 208 9.02 9.85 -1.11
C GLY A 208 9.69 9.46 0.21
N VAL A 209 8.98 8.66 0.99
CA VAL A 209 9.43 8.16 2.30
C VAL A 209 10.01 6.74 2.27
N GLY A 210 10.16 6.17 1.09
CA GLY A 210 10.58 4.78 0.88
C GLY A 210 9.44 3.77 1.05
N LEU A 211 9.65 2.58 0.50
CA LEU A 211 8.70 1.46 0.55
C LEU A 211 8.35 1.10 2.00
N GLY A 212 7.06 1.06 2.34
CA GLY A 212 6.56 0.82 3.70
C GLY A 212 6.64 2.03 4.65
N GLY A 213 7.15 3.18 4.19
CA GLY A 213 7.41 4.34 5.05
C GLY A 213 6.19 5.21 5.39
N VAL A 214 5.06 5.06 4.66
CA VAL A 214 3.90 5.95 4.80
C VAL A 214 3.31 5.95 6.21
N GLY A 215 3.18 4.78 6.83
CA GLY A 215 2.62 4.68 8.18
C GLY A 215 3.40 5.47 9.21
N ILE A 216 4.72 5.39 9.16
CA ILE A 216 5.61 6.07 10.11
C ILE A 216 5.62 7.58 9.83
N ALA A 217 5.82 7.98 8.58
CA ALA A 217 5.80 9.39 8.21
C ALA A 217 4.44 10.04 8.54
N GLY A 218 3.36 9.28 8.36
CA GLY A 218 2.00 9.69 8.66
C GLY A 218 1.72 10.00 10.13
N LEU A 219 2.51 9.46 11.08
CA LEU A 219 2.38 9.78 12.51
C LEU A 219 2.65 11.26 12.81
N THR A 220 3.37 11.96 11.94
CA THR A 220 3.66 13.39 12.07
C THR A 220 2.60 14.29 11.40
N SER A 221 1.61 13.68 10.74
CA SER A 221 0.51 14.38 10.10
C SER A 221 -0.47 14.93 11.15
N PRO A 222 -1.13 16.08 10.88
CA PRO A 222 -2.21 16.59 11.74
C PRO A 222 -3.38 15.61 11.95
N TRP A 223 -3.45 14.55 11.15
CA TRP A 223 -4.52 13.55 11.16
C TRP A 223 -4.04 12.14 11.48
N GLY A 224 -2.75 11.97 11.82
CA GLY A 224 -2.16 10.66 12.07
C GLY A 224 -2.79 9.93 13.26
N GLU A 225 -3.20 10.67 14.29
CA GLU A 225 -3.84 10.10 15.49
C GLU A 225 -5.29 9.63 15.24
N HIS A 226 -5.96 10.14 14.19
CA HIS A 226 -7.34 9.78 13.87
C HIS A 226 -7.46 8.35 13.32
N ASN A 227 -6.40 7.84 12.68
CA ASN A 227 -6.34 6.44 12.24
C ASN A 227 -4.89 6.01 11.98
N ILE A 228 -4.28 5.32 12.94
CA ILE A 228 -2.92 4.82 12.81
C ILE A 228 -2.93 3.55 11.97
N THR A 229 -2.42 3.64 10.74
CA THR A 229 -2.32 2.52 9.81
C THR A 229 -1.02 2.57 9.02
N PRO A 230 -0.41 1.40 8.69
CA PRO A 230 0.76 1.35 7.82
C PRO A 230 0.45 1.66 6.34
N PHE A 231 -0.84 1.67 5.94
CA PHE A 231 -1.24 1.78 4.54
C PHE A 231 -2.30 2.85 4.28
N ALA A 232 -2.16 3.53 3.15
CA ALA A 232 -3.10 4.54 2.68
C ALA A 232 -4.48 3.97 2.28
N HIS A 233 -4.61 2.66 2.04
CA HIS A 233 -5.78 2.07 1.37
C HIS A 233 -6.09 2.74 0.02
N ASN A 234 -5.05 3.02 -0.75
CA ASN A 234 -5.09 3.48 -2.14
C ASN A 234 -3.69 3.28 -2.69
N THR A 235 -3.47 2.19 -3.44
CA THR A 235 -2.14 1.81 -3.94
C THR A 235 -1.48 2.92 -4.76
N PRO A 236 -2.16 3.60 -5.72
CA PRO A 236 -1.55 4.75 -6.42
C PRO A 236 -1.05 5.84 -5.48
N LEU A 237 -1.84 6.21 -4.47
CA LEU A 237 -1.47 7.25 -3.52
C LEU A 237 -0.38 6.79 -2.53
N GLN A 238 -0.42 5.53 -2.11
CA GLN A 238 0.64 4.89 -1.32
C GLN A 238 1.96 4.98 -2.07
N LEU A 239 1.98 4.51 -3.31
CA LEU A 239 3.17 4.49 -4.17
C LEU A 239 3.68 5.92 -4.45
N LEU A 240 2.78 6.90 -4.65
CA LEU A 240 3.15 8.30 -4.78
C LEU A 240 3.82 8.84 -3.51
N ALA A 241 3.34 8.49 -2.31
CA ALA A 241 3.94 8.91 -1.05
C ALA A 241 5.27 8.20 -0.76
N GLU A 242 5.40 6.93 -1.13
CA GLU A 242 6.60 6.12 -0.90
C GLU A 242 7.75 6.46 -1.85
N PHE A 243 7.46 6.80 -3.11
CA PHE A 243 8.48 7.00 -4.14
C PHE A 243 8.51 8.42 -4.72
N GLY A 244 7.58 9.30 -4.31
CA GLY A 244 7.47 10.65 -4.81
C GLY A 244 7.25 10.71 -6.33
N LEU A 245 7.63 11.84 -6.91
CA LEU A 245 7.62 12.09 -8.36
C LEU A 245 8.61 11.20 -9.10
N LEU A 246 9.68 10.71 -8.44
CA LEU A 246 10.63 9.79 -9.06
C LEU A 246 9.99 8.44 -9.43
N GLY A 247 9.08 7.94 -8.60
CA GLY A 247 8.34 6.70 -8.89
C GLY A 247 7.16 6.89 -9.86
N LEU A 248 6.67 8.12 -10.03
CA LEU A 248 5.45 8.40 -10.79
C LEU A 248 5.47 7.87 -12.24
N PRO A 249 6.53 8.06 -13.05
CA PRO A 249 6.57 7.52 -14.42
C PRO A 249 6.42 6.00 -14.47
N PHE A 250 6.97 5.29 -13.48
CA PHE A 250 6.89 3.82 -13.40
C PHE A 250 5.46 3.37 -13.11
N PHE A 251 4.78 4.01 -12.15
CA PHE A 251 3.39 3.67 -11.83
C PHE A 251 2.46 4.02 -12.98
N LEU A 252 2.62 5.19 -13.60
CA LEU A 252 1.84 5.56 -14.77
C LEU A 252 2.03 4.56 -15.91
N ALA A 253 3.26 4.13 -16.18
CA ALA A 253 3.54 3.12 -17.18
C ALA A 253 2.89 1.76 -16.83
N LEU A 254 3.04 1.29 -15.58
CA LEU A 254 2.46 0.02 -15.13
C LEU A 254 0.93 0.02 -15.26
N PHE A 255 0.25 1.03 -14.72
CA PHE A 255 -1.20 1.15 -14.82
C PHE A 255 -1.65 1.33 -16.27
N PHE A 256 -0.99 2.17 -17.06
CA PHE A 256 -1.30 2.35 -18.47
C PHE A 256 -1.18 1.05 -19.27
N LEU A 257 -0.09 0.30 -19.09
CA LEU A 257 0.12 -0.98 -19.76
C LEU A 257 -0.90 -2.03 -19.31
N ALA A 258 -1.23 -2.08 -18.01
CA ALA A 258 -2.24 -2.98 -17.49
C ALA A 258 -3.65 -2.67 -18.01
N PHE A 259 -4.05 -1.39 -18.04
CA PHE A 259 -5.32 -0.98 -18.64
C PHE A 259 -5.35 -1.23 -20.14
N ARG A 260 -4.27 -0.90 -20.87
CA ARG A 260 -4.14 -1.19 -22.30
C ARG A 260 -4.27 -2.69 -22.58
N LEU A 261 -3.66 -3.54 -21.75
CA LEU A 261 -3.82 -5.00 -21.84
C LEU A 261 -5.27 -5.40 -21.61
N ALA A 262 -5.90 -4.90 -20.54
CA ALA A 262 -7.31 -5.19 -20.25
C ALA A 262 -8.25 -4.77 -21.40
N PHE A 263 -8.04 -3.58 -21.99
CA PHE A 263 -8.84 -3.11 -23.13
C PHE A 263 -8.64 -3.96 -24.39
N ARG A 264 -7.41 -4.38 -24.68
CA ARG A 264 -7.14 -5.33 -25.79
C ARG A 264 -7.85 -6.66 -25.56
N LEU A 265 -7.77 -7.19 -24.34
CA LEU A 265 -8.40 -8.45 -23.97
C LEU A 265 -9.93 -8.34 -23.88
N TRP A 266 -10.50 -7.13 -23.78
CA TRP A 266 -11.95 -6.96 -23.63
C TRP A 266 -12.78 -7.63 -24.74
N LEU A 267 -12.23 -7.66 -25.96
CA LEU A 267 -12.83 -8.32 -27.12
C LEU A 267 -12.33 -9.75 -27.32
N ALA A 268 -11.04 -10.01 -27.04
CA ALA A 268 -10.41 -11.31 -27.31
C ALA A 268 -10.63 -12.34 -26.18
N ASP A 269 -10.52 -11.92 -24.93
CA ASP A 269 -10.65 -12.75 -23.72
C ASP A 269 -11.26 -11.89 -22.59
N ARG A 270 -12.57 -11.68 -22.72
CA ARG A 270 -13.35 -10.83 -21.80
C ARG A 270 -13.23 -11.27 -20.33
N PRO A 271 -13.25 -12.57 -19.97
CA PRO A 271 -12.99 -13.00 -18.60
C PRO A 271 -11.68 -12.46 -18.03
N THR A 272 -10.57 -12.60 -18.76
CA THR A 272 -9.28 -12.08 -18.30
C THR A 272 -9.28 -10.55 -18.21
N ALA A 273 -9.86 -9.85 -19.18
CA ALA A 273 -9.97 -8.40 -19.14
C ALA A 273 -10.70 -7.92 -17.88
N VAL A 274 -11.82 -8.55 -17.53
CA VAL A 274 -12.59 -8.21 -16.32
C VAL A 274 -11.79 -8.51 -15.06
N ALA A 275 -11.09 -9.65 -14.98
CA ALA A 275 -10.26 -10.01 -13.84
C ALA A 275 -9.12 -8.98 -13.60
N LEU A 276 -8.45 -8.52 -14.68
CA LEU A 276 -7.44 -7.46 -14.58
C LEU A 276 -8.04 -6.14 -14.11
N LEU A 277 -9.21 -5.75 -14.64
CA LEU A 277 -9.90 -4.53 -14.21
C LEU A 277 -10.31 -4.60 -12.73
N VAL A 278 -10.82 -5.74 -12.25
CA VAL A 278 -11.14 -5.93 -10.82
C VAL A 278 -9.93 -5.66 -9.94
N ALA A 279 -8.78 -6.25 -10.27
CA ALA A 279 -7.54 -6.04 -9.52
C ALA A 279 -7.09 -4.57 -9.52
N LEU A 280 -7.14 -3.91 -10.69
CA LEU A 280 -6.78 -2.50 -10.83
C LEU A 280 -7.73 -1.59 -10.03
N PHE A 281 -9.05 -1.78 -10.19
CA PHE A 281 -10.06 -1.00 -9.48
C PHE A 281 -10.01 -1.19 -7.97
N HIS A 282 -9.81 -2.42 -7.48
CA HIS A 282 -9.66 -2.66 -6.04
C HIS A 282 -8.49 -1.84 -5.47
N ASN A 283 -7.38 -1.75 -6.21
CA ASN A 283 -6.19 -1.01 -5.78
C ASN A 283 -6.32 0.52 -5.81
N PHE A 284 -7.37 1.08 -6.44
CA PHE A 284 -7.68 2.52 -6.26
C PHE A 284 -8.30 2.81 -4.89
N PHE A 285 -8.82 1.80 -4.20
CA PHE A 285 -9.53 1.95 -2.93
C PHE A 285 -8.94 1.10 -1.80
N ASP A 286 -7.90 0.33 -2.08
CA ASP A 286 -7.20 -0.50 -1.11
C ASP A 286 -5.74 -0.70 -1.51
N PHE A 287 -4.95 -1.28 -0.60
CA PHE A 287 -3.50 -1.49 -0.80
C PHE A 287 -3.15 -2.92 -1.29
N SER A 288 -4.07 -3.59 -1.98
CA SER A 288 -4.00 -5.04 -2.21
C SER A 288 -2.81 -5.55 -3.00
N PHE A 289 -2.12 -4.71 -3.76
CA PHE A 289 -0.85 -5.09 -4.39
C PHE A 289 0.32 -5.19 -3.42
N TYR A 290 0.17 -4.80 -2.15
CA TYR A 290 1.12 -5.13 -1.09
C TYR A 290 0.86 -6.52 -0.50
N GLU A 291 -0.18 -7.23 -0.96
CA GLU A 291 -0.50 -8.60 -0.57
C GLU A 291 -0.04 -9.57 -1.67
N PRO A 292 0.91 -10.49 -1.40
CA PRO A 292 1.38 -11.47 -2.38
C PRO A 292 0.25 -12.28 -3.02
N ALA A 293 -0.77 -12.62 -2.22
CA ALA A 293 -1.91 -13.42 -2.65
C ALA A 293 -2.82 -12.72 -3.69
N LEU A 294 -2.68 -11.41 -3.89
CA LEU A 294 -3.38 -10.67 -4.96
C LEU A 294 -2.41 -10.19 -6.04
N LEU A 295 -1.22 -9.74 -5.66
CA LEU A 295 -0.22 -9.28 -6.61
C LEU A 295 0.25 -10.41 -7.54
N PHE A 296 0.56 -11.60 -7.01
CA PHE A 296 1.09 -12.69 -7.82
C PHE A 296 0.07 -13.26 -8.81
N PRO A 297 -1.19 -13.56 -8.41
CA PRO A 297 -2.20 -13.98 -9.39
C PRO A 297 -2.46 -12.93 -10.47
N PHE A 298 -2.46 -11.64 -10.10
CA PHE A 298 -2.58 -10.54 -11.06
C PHE A 298 -1.41 -10.54 -12.06
N CYS A 299 -0.17 -10.57 -11.58
CA CYS A 299 1.03 -10.57 -12.42
C CYS A 299 1.11 -11.81 -13.31
N LEU A 300 0.83 -12.99 -12.76
CA LEU A 300 0.81 -14.25 -13.52
C LEU A 300 -0.23 -14.19 -14.65
N LEU A 301 -1.44 -13.71 -14.34
CA LEU A 301 -2.52 -13.56 -15.32
C LEU A 301 -2.18 -12.54 -16.41
N ALA A 302 -1.68 -11.37 -16.02
CA ALA A 302 -1.24 -10.34 -16.95
C ALA A 302 -0.11 -10.85 -17.85
N GLY A 303 0.86 -11.58 -17.28
CA GLY A 303 1.96 -12.22 -17.99
C GLY A 303 1.45 -13.22 -19.02
N ALA A 304 0.63 -14.17 -18.60
CA ALA A 304 0.07 -15.23 -19.44
C ALA A 304 -0.70 -14.74 -20.68
N ARG A 305 -1.21 -13.50 -20.64
CA ARG A 305 -1.94 -12.87 -21.75
C ARG A 305 -1.21 -11.70 -22.40
N SER A 306 0.01 -11.40 -21.98
CA SER A 306 0.81 -10.29 -22.51
C SER A 306 1.46 -10.58 -23.88
N LEU A 307 1.50 -11.85 -24.30
CA LEU A 307 2.15 -12.26 -25.54
C LEU A 307 1.23 -12.18 -26.77
N GLN A 308 1.23 -11.01 -27.41
CA GLN A 308 1.61 -10.97 -28.83
C GLN A 308 2.98 -10.28 -28.93
N PRO A 309 4.05 -11.02 -29.26
CA PRO A 309 5.43 -10.55 -29.15
C PRO A 309 5.86 -9.79 -30.41
N GLU A 310 5.52 -8.52 -30.57
CA GLU A 310 6.04 -7.77 -31.75
C GLU A 310 6.71 -6.42 -31.47
N ALA A 311 6.57 -5.80 -30.28
CA ALA A 311 7.26 -4.51 -30.05
C ALA A 311 7.61 -4.16 -28.60
N THR A 312 6.91 -4.72 -27.61
CA THR A 312 7.02 -4.28 -26.20
C THR A 312 8.27 -4.79 -25.48
N SER A 313 8.96 -5.83 -25.99
CA SER A 313 10.10 -6.44 -25.28
C SER A 313 11.43 -5.71 -25.45
N ARG A 314 11.68 -4.98 -26.54
CA ARG A 314 13.04 -4.48 -26.84
C ARG A 314 13.50 -3.31 -25.97
N LEU A 315 12.59 -2.47 -25.48
CA LEU A 315 12.91 -1.32 -24.62
C LEU A 315 12.51 -1.51 -23.15
N PHE A 316 11.48 -2.33 -22.88
CA PHE A 316 10.96 -2.51 -21.53
C PHE A 316 11.96 -3.21 -20.62
N PHE A 317 12.62 -4.28 -21.07
CA PHE A 317 13.56 -5.03 -20.23
C PHE A 317 14.83 -4.24 -19.89
N PRO A 318 15.52 -3.55 -20.82
CA PRO A 318 16.68 -2.72 -20.47
C PRO A 318 16.32 -1.59 -19.50
N LEU A 319 15.19 -0.91 -19.74
CA LEU A 319 14.71 0.15 -18.86
C LEU A 319 14.37 -0.39 -17.47
N LEU A 320 13.65 -1.51 -17.41
CA LEU A 320 13.30 -2.16 -16.15
C LEU A 320 14.55 -2.64 -15.40
N SER A 321 15.53 -3.23 -16.09
CA SER A 321 16.80 -3.64 -15.47
C SER A 321 17.60 -2.45 -14.96
N LEU A 322 17.67 -1.35 -15.71
CA LEU A 322 18.32 -0.12 -15.26
C LEU A 322 17.64 0.46 -14.02
N LEU A 323 16.31 0.48 -14.03
CA LEU A 323 15.51 0.97 -12.91
C LEU A 323 15.63 0.08 -11.67
N LEU A 324 15.55 -1.24 -11.83
CA LEU A 324 15.76 -2.21 -10.76
C LEU A 324 17.18 -2.13 -10.21
N GLY A 325 18.18 -1.96 -11.08
CA GLY A 325 19.57 -1.74 -10.69
C GLY A 325 19.74 -0.45 -9.89
N GLY A 326 19.16 0.66 -10.36
CA GLY A 326 19.16 1.94 -9.66
C GLY A 326 18.46 1.87 -8.30
N ALA A 327 17.28 1.26 -8.25
CA ALA A 327 16.53 1.04 -7.01
C ALA A 327 17.30 0.17 -6.03
N ALA A 328 17.95 -0.90 -6.50
CA ALA A 328 18.80 -1.76 -5.67
C ALA A 328 20.00 -1.00 -5.09
N VAL A 329 20.64 -0.13 -5.87
CA VAL A 329 21.74 0.72 -5.40
C VAL A 329 21.24 1.71 -4.34
N VAL A 330 20.12 2.39 -4.57
CA VAL A 330 19.52 3.32 -3.60
C VAL A 330 19.14 2.59 -2.31
N ALA A 331 18.51 1.42 -2.41
CA ALA A 331 18.14 0.60 -1.26
C ALA A 331 19.36 0.10 -0.48
N ALA A 332 20.43 -0.34 -1.17
CA ALA A 332 21.67 -0.75 -0.52
C ALA A 332 22.37 0.40 0.21
N LEU A 333 22.40 1.60 -0.40
CA LEU A 333 22.93 2.80 0.24
C LEU A 333 22.07 3.23 1.44
N GLN A 334 20.75 3.12 1.34
CA GLN A 334 19.84 3.37 2.46
C GLN A 334 20.06 2.38 3.61
N ALA A 335 20.14 1.08 3.32
CA ALA A 335 20.40 0.05 4.32
C ALA A 335 21.76 0.26 4.99
N ARG A 336 22.79 0.60 4.21
CA ARG A 336 24.14 0.90 4.73
C ARG A 336 24.14 2.13 5.65
N THR A 337 23.49 3.21 5.23
CA THR A 337 23.45 4.47 6.01
C THR A 337 22.63 4.29 7.29
N GLN A 338 21.54 3.54 7.23
CA GLN A 338 20.78 3.15 8.41
C GLN A 338 21.62 2.31 9.38
N GLY A 339 22.32 1.29 8.89
CA GLY A 339 23.20 0.46 9.72
C GLY A 339 24.33 1.27 10.37
N MET A 340 24.87 2.26 9.67
CA MET A 340 25.84 3.21 10.23
C MET A 340 25.21 4.06 11.35
N ALA A 341 24.00 4.60 11.15
CA ALA A 341 23.30 5.38 12.18
C ALA A 341 22.96 4.53 13.42
N ASP A 342 22.53 3.30 13.23
CA ASP A 342 22.21 2.39 14.34
C ASP A 342 23.46 2.03 15.16
N GLN A 343 24.61 1.81 14.52
CA GLN A 343 25.89 1.64 15.19
C GLN A 343 26.34 2.92 15.92
N ALA A 344 26.12 4.09 15.31
CA ALA A 344 26.48 5.38 15.89
C ALA A 344 25.78 5.62 17.23
N ARG A 345 24.52 5.20 17.40
CA ARG A 345 23.75 5.35 18.64
C ARG A 345 24.32 4.59 19.84
N GLN A 346 25.24 3.67 19.61
CA GLN A 346 25.93 2.92 20.67
C GLN A 346 27.26 3.57 21.08
N GLN A 347 27.66 4.65 20.41
CA GLN A 347 28.94 5.33 20.62
C GLN A 347 28.76 6.63 21.43
N PRO A 348 29.84 7.19 21.99
CA PRO A 348 29.81 8.53 22.60
C PRO A 348 29.35 9.60 21.61
N PRO A 349 28.69 10.70 22.06
CA PRO A 349 28.06 11.69 21.18
C PRO A 349 28.97 12.28 20.08
N GLU A 350 30.25 12.53 20.39
CA GLU A 350 31.21 13.06 19.42
C GLU A 350 31.50 12.09 18.26
N GLN A 351 31.62 10.79 18.58
CA GLN A 351 31.83 9.73 17.59
C GLN A 351 30.54 9.50 16.80
N GLN A 352 29.40 9.47 17.50
CA GLN A 352 28.07 9.35 16.88
C GLN A 352 27.87 10.41 15.79
N LEU A 353 28.19 11.67 16.09
CA LEU A 353 28.04 12.79 15.16
C LEU A 353 28.91 12.62 13.90
N ASN A 354 30.17 12.20 14.04
CA ASN A 354 31.05 11.97 12.89
C ASN A 354 30.52 10.83 11.98
N VAL A 355 30.00 9.76 12.57
CA VAL A 355 29.40 8.64 11.83
C VAL A 355 28.14 9.09 11.09
N LEU A 356 27.27 9.88 11.73
CA LEU A 356 26.05 10.42 11.11
C LEU A 356 26.36 11.36 9.94
N LEU A 357 27.36 12.23 10.06
CA LEU A 357 27.78 13.11 8.94
C LEU A 357 28.32 12.30 7.75
N ARG A 358 29.06 11.23 8.02
CA ARG A 358 29.52 10.30 6.98
C ARG A 358 28.37 9.49 6.37
N ALA A 359 27.39 9.05 7.17
CA ALA A 359 26.22 8.34 6.67
C ALA A 359 25.35 9.27 5.80
N ALA A 360 25.22 10.54 6.21
CA ALA A 360 24.53 11.55 5.44
C ALA A 360 25.16 11.72 4.05
N SER A 361 26.49 11.80 3.92
CA SER A 361 27.14 11.99 2.60
C SER A 361 26.90 10.85 1.61
N LEU A 362 26.66 9.63 2.09
CA LEU A 362 26.31 8.46 1.27
C LEU A 362 24.84 8.45 0.81
N SER A 363 23.99 9.26 1.43
CA SER A 363 22.54 9.33 1.16
C SER A 363 22.05 10.79 1.07
N PRO A 364 22.44 11.55 0.03
CA PRO A 364 22.06 12.96 -0.11
C PRO A 364 20.54 13.19 -0.22
N TRP A 365 19.77 12.15 -0.55
CA TRP A 365 18.31 12.17 -0.61
C TRP A 365 17.62 11.88 0.74
N ARG A 366 18.37 11.65 1.84
CA ARG A 366 17.82 11.40 3.18
C ARG A 366 18.03 12.58 4.12
N LEU A 367 17.04 12.78 5.00
CA LEU A 367 17.07 13.82 6.03
C LEU A 367 17.26 13.27 7.45
N ALA A 368 17.15 11.96 7.65
CA ALA A 368 17.22 11.35 8.98
C ALA A 368 18.55 11.62 9.68
N GLU A 369 19.68 11.36 9.00
CA GLU A 369 21.01 11.50 9.58
C GLU A 369 21.39 12.97 9.85
N PRO A 370 21.15 13.94 8.95
CA PRO A 370 21.32 15.36 9.25
C PRO A 370 20.45 15.85 10.42
N MET A 371 19.21 15.36 10.55
CA MET A 371 18.32 15.74 11.65
C MET A 371 18.80 15.19 12.99
N GLU A 372 19.24 13.93 13.02
CA GLU A 372 19.83 13.32 14.22
C GLU A 372 21.13 14.02 14.61
N ALA A 373 21.97 14.37 13.62
CA ALA A 373 23.17 15.17 13.83
C ALA A 373 22.86 16.56 14.41
N ALA A 374 21.81 17.23 13.92
CA ALA A 374 21.39 18.53 14.44
C ALA A 374 20.96 18.45 15.90
N TRP A 375 20.19 17.43 16.27
CA TRP A 375 19.79 17.21 17.65
C TRP A 375 20.98 16.95 18.58
N LEU A 376 21.94 16.11 18.16
CA LEU A 376 23.15 15.85 18.94
C LEU A 376 24.01 17.10 19.16
N VAL A 377 24.19 17.91 18.12
CA VAL A 377 24.96 19.17 18.26
C VAL A 377 24.29 20.12 19.26
N VAL A 378 22.96 20.18 19.26
CA VAL A 378 22.21 20.98 20.24
C VAL A 378 22.42 20.44 21.65
N GLN A 379 22.42 19.12 21.82
CA GLN A 379 22.61 18.48 23.12
C GLN A 379 24.04 18.63 23.66
N THR A 380 25.06 18.52 22.80
CA THR A 380 26.47 18.60 23.21
C THR A 380 27.00 20.02 23.31
N GLY A 381 26.36 20.98 22.63
CA GLY A 381 26.84 22.36 22.55
C GLY A 381 28.10 22.53 21.69
N ASP A 382 28.42 21.56 20.82
CA ASP A 382 29.60 21.58 19.94
C ASP A 382 29.47 22.66 18.86
N ARG A 383 29.88 23.89 19.19
CA ARG A 383 29.81 25.07 18.31
C ARG A 383 30.59 24.90 17.01
N GLN A 384 31.64 24.09 16.99
CA GLN A 384 32.45 23.91 15.78
C GLN A 384 31.67 23.17 14.69
N LYS A 385 30.77 22.26 15.09
CA LYS A 385 29.99 21.46 14.14
C LYS A 385 28.61 22.05 13.82
N VAL A 386 28.13 23.05 14.57
CA VAL A 386 26.85 23.72 14.30
C VAL A 386 26.74 24.20 12.85
N GLN A 387 27.75 24.92 12.36
CA GLN A 387 27.75 25.45 10.98
C GLN A 387 27.77 24.31 9.95
N LEU A 388 28.55 23.25 10.19
CA LEU A 388 28.63 22.11 9.28
C LEU A 388 27.27 21.39 9.16
N VAL A 389 26.56 21.19 10.27
CA VAL A 389 25.23 20.56 10.25
C VAL A 389 24.19 21.49 9.61
N GLU A 390 24.27 22.80 9.88
CA GLU A 390 23.41 23.79 9.23
C GLU A 390 23.56 23.76 7.70
N GLU A 391 24.79 23.83 7.19
CA GLU A 391 25.07 23.77 5.75
C GLU A 391 24.59 22.46 5.13
N LEU A 392 24.73 21.34 5.85
CA LEU A 392 24.25 20.04 5.41
C LEU A 392 22.72 20.00 5.31
N LEU A 393 22.00 20.61 6.26
CA LEU A 393 20.55 20.74 6.22
C LEU A 393 20.10 21.64 5.07
N ASP A 394 20.80 22.74 4.80
CA ASP A 394 20.48 23.66 3.70
C ASP A 394 20.62 23.00 2.33
N ARG A 395 21.72 22.24 2.11
CA ARG A 395 21.93 21.46 0.89
C ARG A 395 20.84 20.41 0.65
N ARG A 396 20.03 20.09 1.67
CA ARG A 396 18.96 19.09 1.65
C ARG A 396 17.58 19.68 1.87
N ALA A 397 17.42 20.99 1.87
CA ALA A 397 16.12 21.64 2.00
C ALA A 397 15.11 21.16 0.93
N TRP A 398 15.61 20.74 -0.23
CA TRP A 398 14.80 20.19 -1.32
C TRP A 398 14.19 18.82 -1.01
N VAL A 399 14.77 18.02 -0.10
CA VAL A 399 14.30 16.65 0.22
C VAL A 399 12.93 16.69 0.89
N ALA A 400 12.75 17.62 1.83
CA ALA A 400 11.50 17.79 2.56
C ALA A 400 11.13 19.27 2.72
N PRO A 401 10.71 19.95 1.63
CA PRO A 401 10.61 21.41 1.59
C PRO A 401 9.54 21.98 2.53
N GLN A 402 8.54 21.17 2.90
CA GLN A 402 7.45 21.55 3.81
C GLN A 402 7.66 21.04 5.25
N SER A 403 8.81 20.44 5.56
CA SER A 403 9.05 19.82 6.86
C SER A 403 9.15 20.87 7.96
N ALA A 404 8.26 20.79 8.95
CA ALA A 404 8.32 21.61 10.15
C ALA A 404 9.53 21.23 11.03
N SER A 405 9.85 19.94 11.12
CA SER A 405 11.00 19.46 11.89
C SER A 405 12.34 19.95 11.32
N TRP A 406 12.46 20.01 9.99
CA TRP A 406 13.63 20.62 9.35
C TRP A 406 13.78 22.10 9.70
N ALA A 407 12.68 22.87 9.59
CA ALA A 407 12.68 24.29 9.94
C ALA A 407 12.97 24.53 11.43
N GLN A 408 12.45 23.65 12.31
CA GLN A 408 12.76 23.65 13.74
C GLN A 408 14.25 23.42 14.01
N ALA A 409 14.86 22.42 13.38
CA ALA A 409 16.29 22.15 13.52
C ALA A 409 17.12 23.34 13.03
N LYS A 410 16.77 23.92 11.88
CA LYS A 410 17.41 25.12 11.34
C LYS A 410 17.34 26.30 12.31
N ALA A 411 16.17 26.61 12.84
CA ALA A 411 15.98 27.67 13.83
C ALA A 411 16.83 27.45 15.08
N THR A 412 16.87 26.21 15.59
CA THR A 412 17.64 25.86 16.80
C THR A 412 19.15 26.02 16.58
N LEU A 413 19.67 25.56 15.44
CA LEU A 413 21.09 25.71 15.09
C LEU A 413 21.49 27.19 14.92
N LEU A 414 20.62 28.00 14.32
CA LEU A 414 20.84 29.45 14.17
C LEU A 414 20.84 30.16 15.53
N LEU A 415 19.96 29.75 16.44
CA LEU A 415 19.91 30.29 17.79
C LEU A 415 21.21 30.02 18.55
N LEU A 416 21.78 28.82 18.42
CA LEU A 416 23.08 28.45 19.03
C LEU A 416 24.26 29.26 18.49
N GLN A 417 24.16 29.76 17.25
CA GLN A 417 25.14 30.67 16.65
C GLN A 417 24.95 32.13 17.06
N GLY A 418 23.91 32.45 17.84
CA GLY A 418 23.55 33.82 18.19
C GLY A 418 22.82 34.59 17.09
N ARG A 419 22.42 33.92 15.99
CA ARG A 419 21.70 34.51 14.86
C ARG A 419 20.19 34.59 15.14
N LYS A 420 19.80 35.31 16.20
CA LYS A 420 18.42 35.34 16.74
C LYS A 420 17.35 35.73 15.71
N ALA A 421 17.58 36.78 14.94
CA ALA A 421 16.58 37.25 13.95
C ALA A 421 16.29 36.19 12.88
N GLU A 422 17.31 35.50 12.39
CA GLU A 422 17.16 34.40 11.43
C GLU A 422 16.53 33.16 12.07
N ALA A 423 16.93 32.84 13.29
CA ALA A 423 16.31 31.77 14.08
C ALA A 423 14.80 32.01 14.25
N TRP A 424 14.39 33.24 14.54
CA TRP A 424 12.98 33.62 14.68
C TRP A 424 12.19 33.43 13.38
N ALA A 425 12.76 33.83 12.24
CA ALA A 425 12.13 33.63 10.93
C ALA A 425 11.88 32.13 10.65
N TRP A 426 12.86 31.28 10.94
CA TRP A 426 12.72 29.83 10.74
C TRP A 426 11.81 29.17 11.79
N ALA A 427 11.77 29.66 13.02
CA ALA A 427 10.83 29.18 14.04
C ALA A 427 9.37 29.48 13.64
N ARG A 428 9.12 30.69 13.11
CA ARG A 428 7.81 31.05 12.54
C ARG A 428 7.43 30.17 11.36
N GLU A 429 8.38 29.88 10.49
CA GLU A 429 8.15 29.00 9.35
C GLU A 429 7.87 27.56 9.79
N ALA A 430 8.55 27.06 10.82
CA ALA A 430 8.26 25.76 11.43
C ALA A 430 6.82 25.74 11.99
N LEU A 431 6.43 26.75 12.76
CA LEU A 431 5.08 26.86 13.32
C LEU A 431 4.02 26.98 12.22
N ARG A 432 4.28 27.75 11.15
CA ARG A 432 3.37 27.86 10.00
C ARG A 432 3.12 26.51 9.33
N ARG A 433 4.15 25.65 9.25
CA ARG A 433 4.07 24.31 8.65
C ARG A 433 3.36 23.31 9.57
N ALA A 434 3.47 23.46 10.88
CA ALA A 434 2.82 22.60 11.87
C ALA A 434 2.21 23.42 13.02
N PRO A 435 1.10 24.15 12.78
CA PRO A 435 0.52 25.08 13.75
C PRO A 435 -0.06 24.40 14.99
N PHE A 436 -0.27 23.08 14.91
CA PHE A 436 -0.75 22.23 16.00
C PHE A 436 0.35 21.83 17.00
N ARG A 437 1.63 22.06 16.70
CA ARG A 437 2.76 21.71 17.56
C ARG A 437 3.09 22.83 18.54
N ARG A 438 2.77 22.61 19.83
CA ARG A 438 3.02 23.59 20.92
C ARG A 438 4.50 23.92 21.11
N ASP A 439 5.37 22.93 20.94
CA ASP A 439 6.82 23.10 21.10
C ASP A 439 7.42 24.08 20.07
N LEU A 440 6.78 24.24 18.90
CA LEU A 440 7.21 25.23 17.89
C LEU A 440 6.81 26.66 18.26
N ALA A 441 5.69 26.85 18.96
CA ALA A 441 5.29 28.16 19.47
C ALA A 441 6.23 28.63 20.59
N GLU A 442 6.67 27.71 21.46
CA GLU A 442 7.68 27.99 22.47
C GLU A 442 9.02 28.36 21.84
N LEU A 443 9.46 27.63 20.82
CA LEU A 443 10.67 27.96 20.07
C LEU A 443 10.59 29.35 19.41
N GLU A 444 9.46 29.70 18.80
CA GLU A 444 9.27 31.05 18.24
C GLU A 444 9.46 32.14 19.30
N GLN A 445 8.89 31.96 20.49
CA GLN A 445 9.03 32.91 21.59
C GLN A 445 10.50 33.02 22.06
N GLN A 446 11.21 31.90 22.16
CA GLN A 446 12.64 31.88 22.55
C GLN A 446 13.54 32.59 21.52
N CYS A 447 13.20 32.51 20.24
CA CYS A 447 13.98 33.14 19.18
C CYS A 447 13.67 34.64 19.01
N ARG A 448 12.60 35.17 19.61
CA ARG A 448 12.16 36.56 19.41
C ARG A 448 13.31 37.54 19.75
N PRO A 449 13.68 38.44 18.82
CA PRO A 449 14.85 39.31 18.95
C PRO A 449 14.73 40.36 20.05
#